data_AF-A0A2M6Z912-F1
#
_entry.id   AF-A0A2M6Z912-F1
#
_cell.length_a   1.000
_cell.length_b   1.000
_cell.length_c   1.000
_cell.angle_alpha   90.00
_cell.angle_beta   90.00
_cell.angle_gamma   90.00
#
_symmetry.space_group_name_H-M   'P 1'
#
loop_
_entity.id
_entity.type
_entity.pdbx_description
1 polymer ?
#
loop_
_entity_poly.entity_id
_entity_poly.type
_entity_poly.pdbx_seq_one_letter_code
_entity_poly.pdbx_strand_id
1 'polypeptide(L)' 'MTIAIVETFDTKGEEHLFLKKRIEEYGFETLTIHVGTRRPSPFPADRDMYREIKKAILHT' A
#
# COMPACT_ATOMS: atom_id res chain seq x y z
N MET A 1 14.32 -11.04 -5.35
CA MET A 1 13.37 -11.40 -4.28
C MET A 1 12.64 -10.13 -3.92
N THR A 2 11.31 -10.18 -3.91
CA THR A 2 10.46 -9.00 -3.70
C THR A 2 9.71 -9.17 -2.39
N ILE A 3 9.71 -8.14 -1.55
CA ILE A 3 9.03 -8.14 -0.26
C ILE A 3 7.72 -7.39 -0.38
N ALA A 4 6.61 -8.04 -0.07
CA ALA A 4 5.30 -7.40 -0.03
C ALA A 4 5.10 -6.68 1.31
N ILE A 5 4.77 -5.39 1.25
CA ILE A 5 4.38 -4.56 2.39
C ILE A 5 2.86 -4.39 2.31
N VAL A 6 2.15 -5.02 3.25
CA VAL A 6 0.68 -5.03 3.31
C VAL A 6 0.24 -4.28 4.56
N GLU A 7 -0.30 -3.08 4.39
CA GLU A 7 -0.57 -2.17 5.51
C GLU A 7 -1.78 -1.25 5.26
N THR A 8 -2.27 -0.63 6.33
CA THR A 8 -3.34 0.37 6.28
C THR A 8 -2.75 1.78 6.13
N PHE A 9 -2.39 2.14 4.90
CA PHE A 9 -1.72 3.41 4.56
C PHE A 9 -2.55 4.65 4.88
N ASP A 10 -3.86 4.50 5.04
CA ASP A 10 -4.79 5.54 5.43
C ASP A 10 -4.61 6.01 6.88
N THR A 11 -3.93 5.25 7.74
CA THR A 11 -3.59 5.67 9.11
C THR A 11 -2.09 5.62 9.43
N LYS A 12 -1.32 4.77 8.74
CA LYS A 12 0.10 4.50 9.03
C LYS A 12 1.02 4.79 7.85
N GLY A 13 0.79 5.94 7.22
CA GLY A 13 1.44 6.27 5.97
C GLY A 13 2.96 6.44 6.06
N GLU A 14 3.43 7.06 7.14
CA GLU A 14 4.83 7.41 7.33
C GLU A 14 5.68 6.20 7.72
N GLU A 15 5.14 5.32 8.57
CA GLU A 15 5.82 4.10 9.00
C GLU A 15 6.08 3.14 7.84
N HIS A 16 5.15 3.07 6.88
CA HIS A 16 5.33 2.24 5.70
C HIS A 16 6.46 2.78 4.80
N LEU A 17 6.55 4.11 4.60
CA LEU A 17 7.56 4.71 3.73
C LEU A 17 8.95 4.47 4.30
N PHE A 18 9.06 4.54 5.63
CA PHE A 18 10.26 4.16 6.34
C PHE A 18 10.64 2.70 6.06
N LEU A 19 9.73 1.74 6.25
CA LEU A 19 10.00 0.32 6.00
C LEU A 19 10.40 0.06 4.54
N LYS A 20 9.66 0.63 3.58
CA LYS A 20 9.96 0.53 2.15
C LYS A 20 11.39 0.98 1.86
N LYS A 21 11.74 2.19 2.29
CA LYS A 21 13.08 2.76 2.07
C LYS A 21 14.16 1.89 2.68
N ARG A 22 13.96 1.39 3.90
CA ARG A 22 14.94 0.50 4.56
C ARG A 22 15.12 -0.80 3.80
N ILE A 23 14.03 -1.44 3.38
CA ILE A 23 14.09 -2.69 2.60
C ILE A 23 14.84 -2.49 1.28
N GLU A 24 14.56 -1.39 0.59
CA GLU A 24 15.22 -1.02 -0.68
C GLU A 24 16.70 -0.69 -0.49
N GLU A 25 17.08 -0.04 0.61
CA GLU A 25 18.49 0.19 0.99
C GLU A 25 19.27 -1.11 1.20
N TYR A 26 18.62 -2.21 1.59
CA TYR A 26 19.23 -3.54 1.68
C TYR A 26 19.28 -4.29 0.34
N GLY A 27 18.84 -3.67 -0.77
CA GLY A 27 18.90 -4.24 -2.11
C GLY A 27 17.73 -5.16 -2.47
N PHE A 28 16.63 -5.12 -1.71
CA PHE A 28 15.41 -5.85 -2.03
C PHE A 28 14.39 -4.95 -2.71
N GLU A 29 13.67 -5.51 -3.67
CA GLU A 29 12.51 -4.83 -4.26
C GLU A 29 11.32 -4.89 -3.30
N THR A 30 10.45 -3.88 -3.35
CA THR A 30 9.22 -3.83 -2.56
C THR A 30 7.99 -3.86 -3.46
N LEU A 31 6.92 -4.50 -2.96
CA LEU A 31 5.57 -4.43 -3.51
C LEU A 31 4.64 -3.89 -2.43
N THR A 32 4.02 -2.74 -2.67
CA THR A 32 3.17 -2.05 -1.68
C THR A 32 1.69 -2.29 -1.93
N ILE A 33 0.99 -2.79 -0.91
CA ILE A 33 -0.44 -3.12 -0.97
C ILE A 33 -1.17 -2.38 0.15
N HIS A 34 -1.98 -1.39 -0.22
CA HIS A 34 -2.88 -0.70 0.69
C HIS A 34 -4.13 -1.55 0.93
N VAL A 35 -4.38 -1.91 2.19
CA VAL A 35 -5.57 -2.68 2.60
C VAL A 35 -6.52 -1.91 3.51
N GLY A 36 -6.21 -0.62 3.79
CA GLY A 36 -7.07 0.21 4.62
C GLY A 36 -8.40 0.53 3.93
N THR A 37 -9.48 0.55 4.70
CA THR A 37 -10.85 0.65 4.17
C THR A 37 -11.48 2.03 4.38
N ARG A 38 -10.82 2.95 5.09
CA ARG A 38 -11.41 4.25 5.45
C ARG A 38 -11.30 5.27 4.31
N ARG A 39 -10.14 5.34 3.67
CA ARG A 39 -9.82 6.30 2.58
C ARG A 39 -8.78 5.70 1.63
N PRO A 40 -8.64 6.23 0.41
CA PRO A 40 -7.58 5.78 -0.50
C PRO A 40 -6.20 6.02 0.12
N SER A 41 -5.20 5.31 -0.40
CA SER A 41 -3.83 5.52 0.03
C SER A 41 -3.41 6.99 -0.16
N PRO A 42 -2.76 7.64 0.83
CA PRO A 42 -2.29 9.03 0.70
C PRO A 42 -1.07 9.17 -0.22
N PHE A 43 -0.45 8.07 -0.64
CA PHE A 43 0.64 8.00 -1.62
C PHE A 43 0.40 6.85 -2.61
N PRO A 44 1.12 6.82 -3.75
CA PRO A 44 1.01 5.71 -4.69
C PRO A 44 1.39 4.38 -4.04
N ALA A 45 0.44 3.46 -4.01
CA ALA A 45 0.65 2.04 -3.72
C ALA A 45 0.62 1.27 -5.03
N ASP A 46 1.38 0.17 -5.13
CA ASP A 46 1.33 -0.71 -6.30
C ASP A 46 -0.07 -1.34 -6.45
N ARG A 47 -0.72 -1.64 -5.32
CA ARG A 47 -2.16 -1.96 -5.26
C ARG A 47 -2.87 -1.15 -4.19
N ASP A 48 -3.99 -0.55 -4.57
CA ASP A 48 -4.89 0.19 -3.67
C ASP A 48 -6.24 -0.53 -3.60
N MET A 49 -6.39 -1.42 -2.60
CA MET A 49 -7.60 -2.22 -2.47
C MET A 49 -8.83 -1.38 -2.13
N TYR A 50 -8.68 -0.24 -1.46
CA TYR A 50 -9.79 0.69 -1.25
C TYR A 50 -10.38 1.13 -2.60
N ARG A 51 -9.53 1.54 -3.54
CA ARG A 51 -9.97 1.96 -4.87
C ARG A 51 -10.53 0.80 -5.68
N GLU A 52 -9.90 -0.38 -5.62
CA GLU A 52 -10.35 -1.56 -6.35
C GLU A 52 -11.74 -2.02 -5.87
N ILE A 53 -11.95 -2.12 -4.56
CA ILE A 53 -13.25 -2.52 -3.97
C ILE A 53 -14.30 -1.44 -4.21
N LYS A 54 -13.96 -0.15 -4.04
CA LYS A 54 -14.89 0.94 -4.33
C LYS A 54 -15.34 0.92 -5.78
N LYS A 55 -14.44 0.63 -6.73
CA LYS A 55 -14.83 0.41 -8.14
C LYS A 55 -15.75 -0.79 -8.28
N ALA A 56 -15.42 -1.94 -7.69
CA ALA A 56 -16.25 -3.14 -7.80
C ALA A 56 -17.69 -2.92 -7.31
N ILE A 57 -17.85 -2.24 -6.16
CA ILE A 57 -19.17 -1.94 -5.59
C ILE A 57 -19.94 -0.92 -6.44
N LEU A 58 -19.27 0.07 -7.03
CA LEU A 58 -19.94 1.10 -7.84
C LEU A 58 -20.39 0.61 -9.23
N HIS A 59 -19.93 -0.56 -9.68
CA HIS A 59 -20.33 -1.18 -10.94
C HIS A 59 -21.24 -2.41 -10.73
N THR A 60 -21.78 -2.58 -9.52
CA THR A 60 -22.85 -3.55 -9.20
C THR A 60 -24.16 -2.81 -9.03
#